data_AF-A0A0A9YDB0-F1
#
_entry.id   AF-A0A0A9YDB0-F1
#
_cell.length_a   1.000
_cell.length_b   1.000
_cell.length_c   1.000
_cell.angle_alpha   90.00
_cell.angle_beta   90.00
_cell.angle_gamma   90.00
#
_symmetry.space_group_name_H-M   'P 1'
#
loop_
_entity.id
_entity.type
_entity.pdbx_description
1 polymer ?
#
loop_
_entity_poly.entity_id
_entity_poly.type
_entity_poly.pdbx_seq_one_letter_code
_entity_poly.pdbx_strand_id
1 'polypeptide(L)'
;MQMDGCFDVARYEQKNYCKTASLVANALASTALLAAPGNEAMELLSFTFGKHLGLAFQIVDDCLDLTGEEKYLGKPPLADMKEGIATLPVLLAAQRNTNVDAAVRRRFAHENDISYCT
;
A
#
# COMPACT_ATOMS: atom_id res chain seq x y z
N MET A 1 1.19 -3.29 -13.76
CA MET A 1 1.16 -1.81 -13.79
C MET A 1 2.47 -1.33 -13.15
N GLN A 2 3.51 -1.14 -13.95
CA GLN A 2 4.78 -0.58 -13.45
C GLN A 2 4.59 0.92 -13.24
N MET A 3 5.01 1.42 -12.07
CA MET A 3 4.84 2.82 -11.69
C MET A 3 5.97 3.66 -12.28
N ASP A 4 5.72 4.31 -13.41
CA ASP A 4 6.67 5.26 -14.00
C ASP A 4 6.74 6.54 -13.16
N GLY A 5 7.85 6.66 -12.42
CA GLY A 5 8.50 7.91 -12.01
C GLY A 5 7.79 8.88 -11.06
N CYS A 6 6.50 8.71 -10.74
CA CYS A 6 5.79 9.57 -9.79
C CYS A 6 5.42 8.78 -8.53
N PHE A 7 6.12 9.10 -7.45
CA PHE A 7 5.98 8.53 -6.12
C PHE A 7 5.15 9.48 -5.26
N ASP A 8 3.83 9.42 -5.39
CA ASP A 8 2.90 10.21 -4.59
C ASP A 8 1.86 9.33 -3.91
N VAL A 9 1.25 9.87 -2.84
CA VAL A 9 0.29 9.14 -1.99
C VAL A 9 -0.96 8.73 -2.78
N ALA A 10 -1.41 9.55 -3.72
CA ALA A 10 -2.62 9.26 -4.50
C ALA A 10 -2.43 8.03 -5.40
N ARG A 11 -1.27 7.92 -6.06
CA ARG A 11 -0.92 6.74 -6.86
C ARG A 11 -0.70 5.50 -6.01
N TYR A 12 -0.10 5.65 -4.83
CA TYR A 12 0.01 4.57 -3.84
C TYR A 12 -1.37 4.02 -3.47
N GLU A 13 -2.32 4.89 -3.12
CA GLU A 13 -3.69 4.52 -2.78
C GLU A 13 -4.40 3.85 -3.96
N GLN A 14 -4.25 4.39 -5.18
CA GLN A 14 -4.85 3.81 -6.38
C GLN A 14 -4.29 2.42 -6.67
N LYS A 15 -2.97 2.23 -6.60
CA LYS A 15 -2.32 0.93 -6.78
C LYS A 15 -2.86 -0.08 -5.77
N ASN A 16 -2.92 0.28 -4.50
CA ASN A 16 -3.33 -0.63 -3.42
C ASN A 16 -4.84 -0.89 -3.41
N TYR A 17 -5.64 0.07 -3.88
CA TYR A 17 -7.02 -0.18 -4.23
C TYR A 17 -7.12 -1.26 -5.30
N CYS A 18 -6.44 -1.10 -6.44
CA CYS A 18 -6.51 -2.07 -7.53
C CYS A 18 -5.95 -3.45 -7.12
N LYS A 19 -4.80 -3.50 -6.44
CA LYS A 19 -4.08 -4.72 -6.07
C LYS A 19 -4.79 -5.53 -4.98
N THR A 20 -5.34 -4.85 -3.97
CA THR A 20 -5.78 -5.50 -2.73
C THR A 20 -7.22 -5.13 -2.39
N ALA A 21 -7.52 -3.83 -2.23
CA ALA A 21 -8.81 -3.43 -1.66
C ALA A 21 -10.01 -3.65 -2.58
N SER A 22 -9.81 -3.63 -3.90
CA SER A 22 -10.87 -3.82 -4.89
C SER A 22 -11.50 -5.20 -4.77
N LEU A 23 -10.71 -6.25 -4.56
CA LEU A 23 -11.21 -7.61 -4.38
C LEU A 23 -12.07 -7.71 -3.11
N VAL A 24 -11.56 -7.17 -1.99
CA VAL A 24 -12.28 -7.16 -0.70
C VAL A 24 -13.60 -6.38 -0.81
N ALA A 25 -13.55 -5.18 -1.40
CA ALA A 25 -14.72 -4.32 -1.61
C ALA A 25 -15.80 -5.02 -2.45
N ASN A 26 -15.42 -5.58 -3.60
CA ASN A 26 -16.37 -6.24 -4.49
C ASN A 26 -16.90 -7.56 -3.93
N ALA A 27 -16.09 -8.31 -3.17
CA ALA A 27 -16.55 -9.54 -2.50
C ALA A 27 -17.64 -9.24 -1.46
N LEU A 28 -17.43 -8.21 -0.63
CA LEU A 28 -18.43 -7.81 0.37
C LEU A 28 -19.69 -7.21 -0.28
N ALA A 29 -19.53 -6.37 -1.31
CA ALA A 29 -20.65 -5.84 -2.08
C ALA A 29 -21.48 -6.96 -2.73
N SER A 30 -20.81 -7.92 -3.37
CA SER A 30 -21.46 -9.09 -3.99
C SER A 30 -22.21 -9.95 -2.96
N THR A 31 -21.64 -10.11 -1.76
CA THR A 31 -22.30 -10.84 -0.67
C THR A 31 -23.57 -10.10 -0.20
N ALA A 32 -23.50 -8.78 -0.07
CA ALA A 32 -24.65 -7.95 0.28
C ALA A 32 -25.75 -8.01 -0.80
N LEU A 33 -25.37 -7.94 -2.08
CA LEU A 33 -26.28 -8.06 -3.21
C LEU A 33 -27.05 -9.40 -3.19
N LEU A 34 -26.37 -10.51 -2.88
CA LEU A 34 -27.00 -11.83 -2.78
C LEU A 34 -27.87 -11.99 -1.52
N ALA A 35 -27.46 -11.40 -0.40
CA ALA A 35 -28.19 -11.50 0.86
C ALA A 35 -29.44 -10.62 0.92
N ALA A 36 -29.41 -9.44 0.27
CA ALA A 36 -30.51 -8.48 0.24
C ALA A 36 -30.64 -7.81 -1.15
N PRO A 37 -31.16 -8.54 -2.16
CA PRO A 37 -31.31 -8.01 -3.52
C PRO A 37 -32.12 -6.71 -3.55
N GLY A 38 -31.61 -5.69 -4.27
CA GLY A 38 -32.25 -4.38 -4.40
C GLY A 38 -31.99 -3.41 -3.25
N ASN A 39 -31.25 -3.81 -2.21
CA ASN A 39 -30.81 -2.91 -1.14
C ASN A 39 -29.48 -2.23 -1.49
N GLU A 40 -29.54 -1.21 -2.34
CA GLU A 40 -28.35 -0.46 -2.81
C GLU A 40 -27.55 0.17 -1.68
N ALA A 41 -28.22 0.61 -0.61
CA ALA A 41 -27.56 1.20 0.56
C ALA A 41 -26.66 0.17 1.27
N MET A 42 -27.14 -1.07 1.41
CA MET A 42 -26.37 -2.15 2.01
C MET A 42 -25.18 -2.55 1.13
N GLU A 43 -25.38 -2.67 -0.19
CA GLU A 43 -24.29 -2.94 -1.14
C GLU A 43 -23.20 -1.86 -1.09
N LEU A 44 -23.58 -0.59 -1.14
CA LEU A 44 -22.65 0.53 -1.07
C LEU A 44 -21.89 0.56 0.26
N LEU A 45 -22.57 0.37 1.39
CA LEU A 45 -21.93 0.31 2.71
C LEU A 45 -20.93 -0.83 2.79
N SER A 46 -21.29 -2.03 2.31
CA SER A 46 -20.41 -3.19 2.26
C SER A 46 -19.20 -2.96 1.36
N PHE A 47 -19.40 -2.34 0.19
CA PHE A 47 -18.31 -1.95 -0.70
C PHE A 47 -17.35 -0.96 -0.03
N THR A 48 -17.88 0.13 0.54
CA THR A 48 -17.08 1.16 1.20
C THR A 48 -16.31 0.61 2.39
N PHE A 49 -16.93 -0.25 3.19
CA PHE A 49 -16.25 -0.94 4.29
C PHE A 49 -15.11 -1.81 3.76
N GLY A 50 -15.35 -2.66 2.76
CA GLY A 50 -14.33 -3.53 2.19
C GLY A 50 -13.18 -2.76 1.54
N LYS A 51 -13.46 -1.64 0.89
CA LYS A 51 -12.44 -0.74 0.33
C LYS A 51 -11.53 -0.19 1.43
N HIS A 52 -12.09 0.34 2.51
CA HIS A 52 -11.26 0.88 3.61
C HIS A 52 -10.52 -0.22 4.35
N LEU A 53 -11.15 -1.37 4.58
CA LEU A 53 -10.51 -2.52 5.22
C LEU A 53 -9.29 -3.00 4.41
N GLY A 54 -9.45 -3.16 3.10
CA GLY A 54 -8.35 -3.60 2.23
C GLY A 54 -7.21 -2.59 2.12
N LEU A 55 -7.52 -1.29 2.10
CA LEU A 55 -6.48 -0.24 2.14
C LEU A 55 -5.74 -0.24 3.48
N ALA A 56 -6.46 -0.30 4.60
CA ALA A 56 -5.86 -0.37 5.93
C ALA A 56 -4.96 -1.61 6.09
N PHE A 57 -5.40 -2.76 5.58
CA PHE A 57 -4.60 -3.98 5.58
C PHE A 57 -3.27 -3.79 4.86
N GLN A 58 -3.27 -3.18 3.67
CA GLN A 58 -2.03 -2.95 2.92
C GLN A 58 -1.11 -1.94 3.61
N ILE A 59 -1.66 -0.90 4.24
CA ILE A 59 -0.85 0.06 5.02
C ILE A 59 -0.14 -0.66 6.18
N VAL A 60 -0.83 -1.57 6.87
CA VAL A 60 -0.22 -2.37 7.94
C VAL A 60 0.84 -3.31 7.41
N ASP A 61 0.58 -4.00 6.29
CA ASP A 61 1.56 -4.87 5.60
C ASP A 61 2.85 -4.11 5.24
N ASP A 62 2.71 -2.89 4.69
CA ASP A 62 3.84 -2.03 4.35
C ASP A 62 4.62 -1.56 5.60
N CYS A 63 3.93 -1.25 6.70
CA CYS A 63 4.59 -0.94 7.98
C CYS A 63 5.35 -2.15 8.53
N LEU A 64 4.80 -3.35 8.37
CA LEU A 64 5.46 -4.59 8.78
C LEU A 64 6.67 -4.89 7.90
N ASP A 65 6.66 -4.60 6.60
CA ASP A 65 7.85 -4.75 5.73
C ASP A 65 9.05 -3.91 6.22
N LEU A 66 8.78 -2.74 6.81
CA LEU A 66 9.81 -1.85 7.35
C LEU A 66 10.27 -2.21 8.76
N THR A 67 9.35 -2.64 9.63
CA THR A 67 9.60 -2.76 11.08
C THR A 67 9.69 -4.19 11.57
N GLY A 68 9.22 -5.17 10.78
CA GLY A 68 9.11 -6.54 11.22
C GLY A 68 10.45 -7.28 11.22
N GLU A 69 10.58 -8.22 12.16
CA GLU A 69 11.72 -9.13 12.18
C GLU A 69 11.53 -10.24 11.14
N GLU A 70 12.62 -10.64 10.47
CA GLU A 70 12.65 -11.64 9.40
C GLU A 70 11.92 -12.96 9.77
N LYS A 71 12.01 -13.34 11.05
CA LYS A 71 11.36 -14.54 11.62
C LYS A 71 9.84 -14.57 11.48
N TYR A 72 9.17 -13.41 11.49
CA TYR A 72 7.70 -13.32 11.45
C TYR A 72 7.17 -13.00 10.06
N LEU A 73 7.96 -12.35 9.21
CA LEU A 73 7.57 -11.96 7.85
C LEU A 73 7.77 -13.07 6.82
N GLY A 74 8.69 -14.01 7.06
CA GLY A 74 9.07 -15.03 6.07
C GLY A 74 9.81 -14.46 4.84
N LYS A 75 10.12 -13.16 4.86
CA LYS A 75 10.93 -12.43 3.88
C LYS A 75 11.92 -11.50 4.61
N PRO A 76 13.05 -11.15 3.99
CA PRO A 76 13.95 -10.16 4.54
C PRO A 76 13.23 -8.81 4.70
N PRO A 77 13.46 -8.06 5.79
CA PRO A 77 12.90 -6.71 5.92
C PRO A 77 13.42 -5.79 4.81
N LEU A 78 12.67 -4.72 4.56
CA LEU A 78 12.98 -3.71 3.54
C LEU A 78 12.97 -4.27 2.11
N ALA A 79 12.21 -5.34 1.87
CA ALA A 79 12.16 -6.00 0.57
C ALA A 79 11.62 -5.04 -0.50
N ASP A 80 10.60 -4.24 -0.18
CA ASP A 80 10.04 -3.30 -1.14
C ASP A 80 11.07 -2.24 -1.60
N MET A 81 11.87 -1.72 -0.67
CA MET A 81 12.91 -0.74 -1.02
C MET A 81 14.03 -1.35 -1.86
N LYS A 82 14.41 -2.62 -1.62
CA LYS A 82 15.38 -3.34 -2.46
C LYS A 82 14.89 -3.54 -3.89
N GLU A 83 13.57 -3.65 -4.08
CA GLU A 83 12.92 -3.71 -5.40
C GLU A 83 12.63 -2.31 -6.00
N GLY A 84 13.10 -1.24 -5.36
CA GLY A 84 12.91 0.14 -5.84
C GLY A 84 11.50 0.69 -5.60
N ILE A 85 10.74 0.09 -4.69
CA ILE A 85 9.35 0.45 -4.38
C ILE A 85 9.31 1.26 -3.08
N ALA A 86 8.76 2.47 -3.15
CA ALA A 86 8.46 3.28 -1.97
C ALA A 86 7.01 3.08 -1.55
N THR A 87 6.79 2.57 -0.34
CA THR A 87 5.48 2.40 0.30
C THR A 87 5.12 3.63 1.14
N LEU A 88 3.88 3.69 1.66
CA LEU A 88 3.34 4.87 2.31
C LEU A 88 4.23 5.47 3.42
N PRO A 89 4.81 4.69 4.35
CA PRO A 89 5.64 5.28 5.39
C PRO A 89 6.87 6.01 4.81
N VAL A 90 7.49 5.45 3.76
CA VAL A 90 8.64 6.06 3.08
C VAL A 90 8.22 7.29 2.27
N LEU A 91 7.06 7.25 1.62
CA LEU A 91 6.51 8.43 0.91
C LEU A 91 6.23 9.58 1.88
N LEU A 92 5.72 9.30 3.08
CA LEU A 92 5.51 10.32 4.12
C LEU A 92 6.83 10.85 4.69
N ALA A 93 7.85 9.99 4.84
CA ALA A 93 9.19 10.42 5.23
C ALA A 93 9.84 11.32 4.17
N ALA A 94 9.67 11.01 2.88
CA ALA A 94 10.15 11.82 1.76
C ALA A 94 9.60 13.26 1.78
N GLN A 95 8.34 13.45 2.21
CA GLN A 95 7.76 14.79 2.36
C GLN A 95 8.45 15.66 3.42
N ARG A 96 9.20 15.05 4.33
CA ARG A 96 9.87 15.71 5.46
C ARG A 96 11.39 15.72 5.34
N ASN A 97 11.97 14.88 4.49
CA ASN A 97 13.42 14.70 4.35
C ASN A 97 13.82 14.63 2.87
N THR A 98 14.59 15.62 2.42
CA THR A 98 15.04 15.75 1.03
C THR A 98 15.97 14.62 0.59
N ASN A 99 16.75 14.02 1.51
CA ASN A 99 17.59 12.87 1.18
C ASN A 99 16.75 11.64 0.85
N VAL A 100 15.65 11.45 1.60
CA VAL A 100 14.68 10.37 1.36
C VAL A 100 13.91 10.60 0.06
N ASP A 101 13.44 11.82 -0.20
CA ASP A 101 12.80 12.16 -1.50
C ASP A 101 13.75 11.88 -2.67
N ALA A 102 15.02 12.29 -2.56
CA ALA A 102 16.00 12.03 -3.59
C ALA A 102 16.25 10.52 -3.79
N ALA A 103 16.28 9.73 -2.70
CA ALA A 103 16.41 8.27 -2.74
C ALA A 103 15.21 7.59 -3.42
N VAL A 104 13.99 8.02 -3.07
CA VAL A 104 12.75 7.53 -3.70
C VAL A 104 12.73 7.82 -5.20
N ARG A 105 13.08 9.04 -5.61
CA ARG A 105 13.09 9.45 -7.04
C ARG A 105 14.03 8.61 -7.90
N ARG A 106 15.14 8.15 -7.32
CA ARG A 106 16.11 7.26 -7.99
C ARG A 106 15.89 5.78 -7.68
N ARG A 107 14.75 5.41 -7.09
CA ARG A 107 14.37 4.02 -6.78
C ARG A 107 15.41 3.28 -5.93
N PHE A 108 15.99 3.97 -4.96
CA PHE A 108 17.00 3.42 -4.06
C PHE A 108 18.21 2.80 -4.80
N ALA A 109 18.59 3.36 -5.96
CA ALA A 109 19.63 2.78 -6.82
C ALA A 109 21.08 2.92 -6.27
N HIS A 110 21.32 3.69 -5.20
CA HIS A 110 22.64 3.79 -4.58
C HIS A 110 22.71 3.05 -3.24
N GLU A 111 23.92 2.56 -2.88
CA GLU A 111 24.16 1.75 -1.68
C GLU A 111 23.68 2.40 -0.37
N ASN A 112 23.73 3.73 -0.26
CA ASN A 112 23.32 4.48 0.93
C ASN A 112 21.85 4.93 0.92
N ASP A 113 21.06 4.56 -0.09
CA ASP A 113 19.70 5.11 -0.23
C ASP A 113 18.75 4.58 0.86
N ILE A 114 18.91 3.31 1.20
CA ILE A 114 18.08 2.65 2.21
C ILE A 114 18.41 3.18 3.61
N SER A 115 19.67 3.56 3.88
CA SER A 115 20.08 4.06 5.20
C SER A 115 19.53 5.43 5.54
N TYR A 116 19.04 6.21 4.56
CA TYR A 116 18.28 7.43 4.85
C TYR A 116 16.87 7.16 5.39
N CYS A 117 16.37 5.93 5.24
CA CYS A 117 14.98 5.54 5.52
C CYS A 117 14.83 4.70 6.79
N THR A 118 15.94 4.28 7.41
CA THR A 118 16.03 3.48 8.64
C THR A 118 16.59 4.31 9.78
#